data_AF-A0A6M1T680-F1
#
_entry.id   AF-A0A6M1T680-F1
#
_cell.length_a   1.000
_cell.length_b   1.000
_cell.length_c   1.000
_cell.angle_alpha   90.00
_cell.angle_beta   90.00
_cell.angle_gamma   90.00
#
_symmetry.space_group_name_H-M   'P 1'
#
loop_
_entity.id
_entity.type
_entity.pdbx_description
1 polymer ?
#
loop_
_entity_poly.entity_id
_entity_poly.type
_entity_poly.pdbx_seq_one_letter_code
_entity_poly.pdbx_strand_id
1 'polypeptide(L)' 'MFTLEEVGTMLNMTVDQVEKEIDGGHLGYTFEEGEKKVTLYDLEKYMGADQTRKITREFLQSQE' A
#
# COMPACT_ATOMS: atom_id res chain seq x y z
N MET A 1 -6.00 -1.46 7.34
CA MET A 1 -5.78 -1.58 5.88
C MET A 1 -5.53 -0.18 5.36
N PHE A 2 -4.91 -0.04 4.20
CA PHE A 2 -4.50 1.25 3.66
C PHE A 2 -5.28 1.57 2.38
N THR A 3 -5.68 2.83 2.19
CA THR A 3 -6.23 3.30 0.91
C THR A 3 -5.13 3.36 -0.15
N LEU A 4 -5.51 3.48 -1.42
CA LEU A 4 -4.55 3.66 -2.49
C LEU A 4 -3.75 4.97 -2.34
N GLU A 5 -4.35 6.01 -1.75
CA GLU A 5 -3.67 7.27 -1.45
C GLU A 5 -2.62 7.11 -0.34
N GLU A 6 -2.94 6.36 0.72
CA GLU A 6 -2.01 6.05 1.80
C GLU A 6 -0.85 5.20 1.29
N VAL A 7 -1.13 4.18 0.47
CA VAL A 7 -0.10 3.36 -0.17
C VAL A 7 0.75 4.19 -1.12
N GLY A 8 0.16 5.07 -1.91
CA GLY A 8 0.89 6.00 -2.78
C GLY A 8 1.84 6.86 -1.97
N THR A 9 1.40 7.38 -0.83
CA THR A 9 2.26 8.13 0.09
C THR A 9 3.40 7.26 0.64
N MET A 10 3.12 6.03 1.08
CA MET A 10 4.14 5.11 1.61
C MET A 10 5.19 4.70 0.58
N LEU A 11 4.77 4.46 -0.66
CA LEU A 11 5.64 3.98 -1.74
C LEU A 11 6.23 5.13 -2.57
N ASN A 12 5.87 6.37 -2.26
CA ASN A 12 6.19 7.55 -3.06
C ASN A 12 5.75 7.39 -4.53
N MET A 13 4.49 6.97 -4.71
CA MET A 13 3.81 6.71 -5.98
C MET A 13 2.51 7.51 -6.06
N THR A 14 2.07 7.85 -7.27
CA THR A 14 0.71 8.37 -7.48
C THR A 14 -0.32 7.25 -7.40
N VAL A 15 -1.59 7.60 -7.14
CA VAL A 15 -2.69 6.61 -7.14
C VAL A 15 -2.74 5.82 -8.45
N ASP A 16 -2.58 6.48 -9.61
CA ASP A 16 -2.51 5.81 -10.91
C ASP A 16 -1.37 4.79 -11.02
N GLN A 17 -0.22 5.05 -10.38
CA GLN A 17 0.89 4.10 -10.37
C GLN A 17 0.57 2.90 -9.47
N VAL A 18 -0.04 3.14 -8.31
CA VAL A 18 -0.51 2.06 -7.43
C VAL A 18 -1.56 1.20 -8.14
N GLU A 19 -2.49 1.81 -8.86
CA GLU A 19 -3.48 1.07 -9.66
C GLU A 19 -2.83 0.24 -10.77
N LYS A 20 -1.79 0.75 -11.44
CA LYS A 20 -1.05 -0.03 -12.43
C LYS A 20 -0.34 -1.24 -11.84
N GLU A 21 0.22 -1.12 -10.63
CA GLU A 21 0.83 -2.26 -9.94
C GLU A 21 -0.23 -3.31 -9.53
N ILE A 22 -1.43 -2.86 -9.17
CA ILE A 22 -2.58 -3.73 -8.89
C ILE A 22 -3.06 -4.43 -10.17
N ASP A 23 -3.30 -3.68 -11.24
CA ASP A 23 -3.80 -4.21 -12.51
C ASP A 23 -2.77 -5.12 -13.21
N GLY A 24 -1.48 -4.85 -12.99
CA GLY A 24 -0.37 -5.71 -13.40
C GLY A 24 -0.20 -6.98 -12.55
N GLY A 25 -0.94 -7.09 -11.43
CA GLY A 25 -0.89 -8.24 -10.53
C GLY A 25 0.34 -8.29 -9.62
N HIS A 26 1.09 -7.19 -9.51
CA HIS A 26 2.25 -7.10 -8.62
C HIS A 26 1.82 -6.78 -7.19
N LEU A 27 0.85 -5.88 -7.03
CA LEU A 27 0.32 -5.46 -5.73
C LEU A 27 -1.05 -6.08 -5.48
N GLY A 28 -1.18 -6.78 -4.35
CA GLY A 28 -2.46 -7.32 -3.90
C GLY A 28 -3.39 -6.23 -3.37
N TYR A 29 -4.69 -6.50 -3.40
CA TYR A 29 -5.70 -5.64 -2.79
C TYR A 29 -6.89 -6.48 -2.31
N THR A 30 -7.69 -5.89 -1.43
CA THR A 30 -9.00 -6.38 -1.02
C THR A 30 -10.05 -5.32 -1.28
N PHE A 31 -11.29 -5.73 -1.56
CA PHE A 31 -12.43 -4.81 -1.58
C PHE A 31 -13.06 -4.77 -0.17
N GLU A 32 -13.06 -3.59 0.44
CA GLU A 32 -13.70 -3.34 1.73
C GLU A 32 -14.54 -2.07 1.60
N GLU A 33 -15.82 -2.14 2.01
CA GLU A 33 -16.77 -1.02 1.93
C GLU A 33 -16.93 -0.39 0.52
N GLY A 34 -16.68 -1.17 -0.53
CA GLY A 34 -16.76 -0.70 -1.92
C GLY A 34 -15.49 -0.04 -2.45
N GLU A 35 -14.42 -0.02 -1.66
CA GLU A 35 -13.13 0.58 -2.02
C GLU A 35 -12.02 -0.47 -2.09
N LYS A 36 -11.06 -0.28 -3.00
CA LYS A 36 -9.81 -1.05 -3.01
C LYS A 36 -8.98 -0.61 -1.80
N LYS A 37 -8.68 -1.54 -0.90
CA LYS A 37 -7.74 -1.36 0.21
C LYS A 37 -6.57 -2.33 0.04
N VAL A 38 -5.40 -1.92 0.49
CA VAL A 38 -4.19 -2.74 0.49
C VAL A 38 -3.90 -3.13 1.93
N THR A 39 -3.68 -4.41 2.18
CA THR A 39 -3.34 -4.89 3.52
C THR A 39 -1.84 -4.81 3.74
N LEU A 40 -1.42 -4.90 5.01
CA LEU A 40 0.00 -5.02 5.33
C LEU A 40 0.62 -6.24 4.63
N TYR A 41 -0.12 -7.35 4.56
CA TYR A 41 0.32 -8.57 3.90
C TYR A 41 0.55 -8.39 2.39
N ASP A 42 -0.28 -7.59 1.72
CA ASP A 42 -0.09 -7.27 0.30
C ASP A 42 1.20 -6.47 0.07
N LEU A 43 1.48 -5.50 0.94
CA LEU A 43 2.75 -4.76 0.94
C LEU A 43 3.94 -5.68 1.24
N GLU A 44 3.83 -6.55 2.25
CA GLU A 44 4.89 -7.51 2.60
C GLU A 44 5.21 -8.44 1.44
N LYS A 45 4.22 -8.84 0.64
CA LYS A 45 4.43 -9.61 -0.59
C LYS A 45 5.09 -8.79 -1.70
N TYR A 46 4.72 -7.53 -1.83
CA TYR A 46 5.21 -6.65 -2.88
C TYR A 46 6.69 -6.27 -2.69
N MET A 47 7.10 -5.96 -1.46
CA MET A 47 8.43 -5.39 -1.18
C MET A 47 9.20 -6.05 -0.03
N GLY A 48 8.63 -7.06 0.62
CA GLY A 48 9.23 -7.75 1.75
C GLY A 48 8.89 -7.14 3.12
N ALA A 49 8.96 -7.99 4.15
CA ALA A 49 8.52 -7.65 5.50
C ALA A 49 9.32 -6.51 6.17
N ASP A 50 10.65 -6.52 6.03
CA ASP A 50 11.50 -5.51 6.66
C ASP A 50 11.26 -4.11 6.08
N GLN A 51 11.13 -4.02 4.75
CA GLN A 51 10.87 -2.74 4.08
C GLN A 51 9.47 -2.24 4.38
N THR A 52 8.47 -3.14 4.37
CA THR A 52 7.08 -2.82 4.69
C THR A 52 6.95 -2.25 6.11
N ARG A 53 7.57 -2.90 7.10
CA ARG A 53 7.54 -2.41 8.50
C ARG A 53 8.15 -1.03 8.64
N LYS A 54 9.25 -0.76 7.93
CA LYS A 54 9.92 0.53 7.94
C LYS A 54 8.99 1.62 7.40
N ILE A 55 8.47 1.48 6.18
CA ILE A 55 7.66 2.51 5.54
C ILE A 55 6.32 2.72 6.25
N THR A 56 5.69 1.65 6.75
CA THR A 56 4.41 1.78 7.48
C THR A 56 4.63 2.49 8.80
N ARG A 57 5.74 2.24 9.50
CA ARG A 57 6.08 2.96 10.73
C ARG A 57 6.35 4.43 10.46
N GLU A 58 7.14 4.75 9.43
CA GLU A 58 7.44 6.12 9.03
C GLU A 58 6.16 6.89 8.64
N PHE A 59 5.24 6.23 7.93
CA PHE A 59 3.94 6.80 7.59
C PHE A 59 3.09 7.08 8.82
N LEU A 60 2.92 6.10 9.72
CA LEU A 60 2.10 6.26 10.93
C LEU A 60 2.64 7.36 11.85
N GLN A 61 3.97 7.48 11.97
CA GLN A 61 4.62 8.54 12.74
C GLN A 61 4.45 9.93 12.11
N SER A 62 4.22 10.01 10.80
CA SER A 62 3.99 11.28 10.09
C SER A 62 2.53 11.74 10.16
N GLN A 63 1.62 10.91 10.68
CA GLN A 63 0.20 11.21 10.87
C GLN A 63 -0.12 11.70 12.30
N GLU A 64 0.85 11.67 13.21
CA GLU A 64 0.80 12.24 14.57
C GLU A 64 1.24 13.71 14.59
#